data_AF-A0A964Q7B5-F1
#
_entry.id   AF-A0A964Q7B5-F1
#
_cell.length_a   1.000
_cell.length_b   1.000
_cell.length_c   1.000
_cell.angle_alpha   90.00
_cell.angle_beta   90.00
_cell.angle_gamma   90.00
#
_symmetry.space_group_name_H-M   'P 1'
#
loop_
_entity.id
_entity.type
_entity.pdbx_description
1 polymer ?
#
loop_
_entity_poly.entity_id
_entity_poly.type
_entity_poly.pdbx_seq_one_letter_code
_entity_poly.pdbx_strand_id
1 'polypeptide(L)' 'MTRRSSSASCGMLVVTGRADGWIDPVMNAWDSAPLPVIFPEAEGVFSDWHGCCDIRGGSVIAAGERVHAHANL' A
#
# COMPACT_ATOMS: atom_id res chain seq x y z
N MET A 1 5.59 -4.53 15.17
CA MET A 1 5.49 -3.27 15.95
C MET A 1 4.62 -2.31 15.15
N THR A 2 3.34 -2.14 15.49
CA THR A 2 2.37 -1.39 14.64
C THR A 2 2.32 0.08 15.04
N ARG A 3 3.20 0.92 14.44
CA ARG A 3 3.03 2.38 14.48
C ARG A 3 1.91 2.74 13.49
N ARG A 4 0.87 3.44 13.94
CA ARG A 4 -0.20 3.99 13.08
C ARG A 4 0.17 5.40 12.64
N SER A 5 0.38 5.62 11.35
CA SER A 5 0.38 6.93 10.71
C SER A 5 -0.18 6.80 9.30
N SER A 6 -1.05 7.74 8.89
CA SER A 6 -1.86 7.68 7.66
C SER A 6 -1.36 8.69 6.61
N SER A 7 -0.15 8.51 6.11
CA SER A 7 0.44 9.42 5.10
C SER A 7 1.36 8.66 4.16
N ALA A 8 1.61 9.20 2.95
CA ALA A 8 2.47 8.59 1.92
C ALA A 8 3.87 8.18 2.44
N SER A 9 4.39 8.86 3.46
CA SER A 9 5.64 8.48 4.12
C SER A 9 5.59 7.09 4.78
N CYS A 10 4.42 6.63 5.22
CA CYS A 10 4.21 5.27 5.71
C CYS A 10 4.40 4.22 4.60
N GLY A 11 3.99 4.53 3.37
CA GLY A 11 4.24 3.66 2.22
C GLY A 11 5.73 3.44 1.97
N MET A 12 6.57 4.46 2.13
CA MET A 12 8.03 4.33 2.02
C MET A 12 8.65 3.44 3.11
N LEU A 13 8.03 3.36 4.29
CA LEU A 13 8.48 2.40 5.31
C LEU A 13 8.21 0.97 4.88
N VAL A 14 7.11 0.71 4.16
CA VAL A 14 6.81 -0.63 3.62
C VAL A 14 7.81 -1.00 2.52
N VAL A 15 8.03 -0.10 1.57
CA VAL A 15 8.98 -0.28 0.45
C VAL A 15 10.41 -0.54 0.95
N THR A 16 10.80 0.08 2.06
CA THR A 16 12.15 -0.11 2.64
C THR A 16 12.23 -1.24 3.67
N GLY A 17 11.17 -2.04 3.85
CA GLY A 17 11.13 -3.18 4.78
C GLY A 17 11.11 -2.80 6.26
N ARG A 18 10.78 -1.55 6.59
CA ARG A 18 10.66 -1.03 7.96
C ARG A 18 9.25 -1.15 8.54
N ALA A 19 8.26 -1.40 7.71
CA ALA A 19 6.88 -1.67 8.09
C ALA A 19 6.34 -2.84 7.26
N ASP A 20 5.48 -3.67 7.87
CA ASP A 20 4.94 -4.87 7.22
C ASP A 20 3.77 -4.57 6.26
N GLY A 21 3.09 -3.43 6.46
CA GLY A 21 1.98 -2.98 5.63
C GLY A 21 1.46 -1.60 6.02
N TRP A 22 0.76 -0.97 5.07
CA TRP A 22 0.13 0.33 5.17
C TRP A 22 -1.25 0.26 4.51
N ILE A 23 -2.27 0.73 5.24
CA ILE A 23 -3.65 0.75 4.77
C ILE A 23 -4.17 2.16 4.97
N ASP A 24 -4.73 2.75 3.92
CA ASP A 24 -5.38 4.06 3.93
C ASP A 24 -6.79 3.96 3.32
N PRO A 25 -7.86 4.24 4.09
CA PRO A 25 -9.21 4.17 3.59
C PRO A 25 -9.59 5.32 2.64
N VAL A 26 -8.86 6.46 2.66
CA VAL A 26 -9.17 7.64 1.84
C VAL A 26 -7.87 8.24 1.27
N MET A 27 -7.59 7.94 0.01
CA MET A 27 -6.40 8.40 -0.70
C MET A 27 -6.76 9.11 -2.00
N ASN A 28 -6.08 10.21 -2.30
CA ASN A 28 -6.24 10.89 -3.59
C ASN A 28 -5.44 10.19 -4.69
N ALA A 29 -5.94 10.24 -5.93
CA ALA A 29 -5.29 9.61 -7.09
C ALA A 29 -3.87 10.17 -7.38
N TRP A 30 -3.60 11.44 -7.06
CA TRP A 30 -2.28 12.04 -7.23
C TRP A 30 -1.26 11.56 -6.18
N ASP A 31 -1.71 11.20 -4.98
CA ASP A 31 -0.83 10.66 -3.94
C ASP A 31 -0.56 9.16 -4.17
N SER A 32 -1.50 8.45 -4.80
CA SER A 32 -1.36 7.03 -5.13
C SER A 32 -0.68 6.76 -6.46
N ALA A 33 -0.65 7.72 -7.38
CA ALA A 33 -0.03 7.60 -8.70
C ALA A 33 1.37 6.94 -8.75
N PRO A 34 2.32 7.24 -7.83
CA PRO A 34 3.64 6.60 -7.87
C PRO A 34 3.67 5.20 -7.24
N LEU A 35 2.70 4.86 -6.40
CA LEU A 35 2.67 3.60 -5.64
C LEU A 35 2.55 2.33 -6.50
N PRO A 36 1.69 2.24 -7.54
CA PRO A 36 1.58 1.05 -8.37
C PRO A 36 2.84 0.79 -9.21
N VAL A 37 3.76 1.76 -9.34
CA VAL A 37 5.07 1.56 -9.98
C VAL A 37 6.10 1.13 -8.95
N ILE A 38 6.17 1.78 -7.78
CA ILE A 38 7.20 1.54 -6.78
C ILE A 38 7.00 0.19 -6.06
N PHE A 39 5.76 -0.17 -5.71
CA PHE A 39 5.50 -1.37 -4.92
C PHE A 39 5.91 -2.66 -5.64
N PRO A 40 5.55 -2.90 -6.91
CA PRO A 40 5.97 -4.09 -7.64
C PRO A 40 7.50 -4.24 -7.75
N GLU A 41 8.23 -3.12 -7.92
CA GLU A 41 9.70 -3.11 -7.99
C GLU A 41 10.37 -3.43 -6.64
N ALA A 42 9.64 -3.25 -5.54
CA ALA A 42 10.11 -3.50 -4.18
C ALA A 42 9.56 -4.80 -3.58
N GLU A 43 9.12 -5.75 -4.41
CA GLU A 43 8.47 -7.01 -3.99
C GLU A 43 7.23 -6.79 -3.09
N GLY A 44 6.59 -5.63 -3.25
CA GLY A 44 5.38 -5.23 -2.55
C GLY A 44 4.15 -5.33 -3.44
N VAL A 45 2.99 -5.47 -2.81
CA VAL A 45 1.69 -5.48 -3.48
C VAL A 45 0.94 -4.21 -3.11
N PHE A 46 0.39 -3.55 -4.13
CA PHE A 46 -0.51 -2.41 -4.00
C PHE A 46 -1.89 -2.81 -4.56
N SER A 47 -2.95 -2.58 -3.79
CA SER A 47 -4.33 -2.79 -4.20
C SER A 47 -5.28 -1.81 -3.50
N ASP A 48 -6.49 -1.68 -4.01
CA ASP A 48 -7.61 -1.07 -3.30
C ASP A 48 -8.33 -2.10 -2.39
N TRP A 49 -9.42 -1.69 -1.74
CA TRP A 49 -10.29 -2.58 -0.95
C TRP A 49 -10.95 -3.71 -1.76
N HIS A 50 -10.95 -3.62 -3.08
CA HIS A 50 -11.54 -4.59 -3.99
C HIS A 50 -10.48 -5.49 -4.65
N GLY A 51 -9.21 -5.40 -4.22
CA GLY A 51 -8.11 -6.17 -4.78
C GLY A 51 -7.63 -5.65 -6.14
N CYS A 52 -8.13 -4.49 -6.61
CA CYS A 52 -7.73 -3.90 -7.88
C CYS A 52 -6.54 -2.95 -7.72
N CYS A 53 -5.59 -3.01 -8.64
CA CYS A 53 -4.43 -2.12 -8.68
C CYS A 53 -4.79 -0.79 -9.38
N ASP A 54 -5.80 -0.07 -8.88
CA ASP A 54 -6.28 1.19 -9.46
C ASP A 54 -6.03 2.38 -8.52
N ILE A 55 -5.37 3.42 -9.05
CA ILE A 55 -5.13 4.69 -8.36
C ILE A 55 -6.43 5.46 -8.07
N ARG A 56 -7.51 5.14 -8.79
CA ARG A 56 -8.84 5.77 -8.67
C ARG A 56 -9.74 5.08 -7.64
N GLY A 57 -9.30 3.98 -7.03
CA GLY A 57 -10.06 3.23 -6.02
C GLY A 57 -10.32 3.99 -4.72
N GLY A 58 -9.73 5.19 -4.56
CA GLY A 58 -9.95 6.06 -3.40
C GLY A 58 -9.41 5.52 -2.08
N SER A 59 -8.76 4.36 -2.12
CA SER A 59 -8.23 3.62 -0.99
C SER A 59 -6.94 2.92 -1.39
N VAL A 60 -6.10 2.64 -0.40
CA VAL A 60 -4.79 2.02 -0.61
C VAL A 60 -4.57 0.94 0.43
N ILE A 61 -4.20 -0.24 -0.05
CA ILE A 61 -3.66 -1.35 0.73
C ILE A 61 -2.32 -1.68 0.10
N ALA A 62 -1.25 -1.44 0.85
CA ALA A 62 0.11 -1.62 0.39
C ALA A 62 0.88 -2.44 1.42
N ALA A 63 1.27 -3.66 1.06
CA ALA A 63 1.93 -4.58 1.99
C ALA A 63 2.93 -5.48 1.23
N GLY A 64 3.89 -6.06 1.96
CA GLY A 64 4.73 -7.10 1.38
C GLY A 64 3.88 -8.31 0.94
N GLU A 65 4.30 -9.02 -0.11
CA GLU A 65 3.54 -10.12 -0.72
C GLU A 65 2.94 -11.11 0.31
N ARG A 66 3.75 -11.53 1.29
CA ARG A 66 3.32 -12.47 2.35
C ARG A 66 2.22 -11.93 3.27
N VAL A 67 2.24 -10.63 3.52
CA VAL A 67 1.30 -9.94 4.43
C VAL A 67 0.03 -9.58 3.67
N HIS A 68 0.17 -9.16 2.42
CA HIS A 68 -0.95 -8.93 1.51
C HIS A 68 -1.75 -10.22 1.27
N ALA A 69 -1.07 -11.36 1.09
CA ALA A 69 -1.72 -12.68 0.98
C ALA A 69 -2.55 -13.08 2.21
N HIS A 70 -2.18 -12.64 3.42
CA HIS A 70 -3.00 -12.85 4.63
C HIS A 70 -4.18 -11.87 4.73
N ALA A 71 -4.08 -10.72 4.08
CA ALA A 71 -5.15 -9.73 4.03
C ALA A 71 -6.28 -10.11 3.06
N ASN A 72 -6.03 -11.09 2.16
CA ASN A 72 -6.95 -11.76 1.23
C ASN A 72 -8.28 -11.03 0.99
N LEU A 73 -8.17 -9.86 0.35
CA LEU A 73 -9.18 -9.23 -0.49
C LEU A 73 -8.82 -9.50 -1.95
#